data_AF-A0A7Y3PES8-F1
#
_entry.id   AF-A0A7Y3PES8-F1
#
_cell.length_a   1.000
_cell.length_b   1.000
_cell.length_c   1.000
_cell.angle_alpha   90.00
_cell.angle_beta   90.00
_cell.angle_gamma   90.00
#
_symmetry.space_group_name_H-M   'P 1'
#
loop_
_entity.id
_entity.type
_entity.pdbx_description
1 polymer ?
#
loop_
_entity_poly.entity_id
_entity_poly.type
_entity_poly.pdbx_seq_one_letter_code
_entity_poly.pdbx_strand_id
1 'polypeptide(L)'
;MSRVRISTTVDGERLTACRNALGISDSRILDKALALLLDRLEEIHEQEALRAMPYHEDTDLAWDVSVGPGLLYDGEVPEDVRRLAESRRRGES
;
A
#
# COMPACT_ATOMS: atom_id res chain seq x y z
N MET A 1 -7.92 13.32 -24.22
CA MET A 1 -6.61 13.67 -23.62
C MET A 1 -5.63 13.97 -24.74
N SER A 2 -4.89 15.08 -24.66
CA SER A 2 -3.87 15.45 -25.66
C SER A 2 -2.65 14.54 -25.51
N ARG A 3 -2.13 14.03 -26.62
CA ARG A 3 -0.92 13.22 -26.63
C ARG A 3 0.29 14.16 -26.71
N VAL A 4 1.11 14.17 -25.66
CA VAL A 4 2.36 14.95 -25.61
C VAL A 4 3.51 14.03 -25.97
N ARG A 5 4.41 14.49 -26.85
CA ARG A 5 5.65 13.78 -27.19
C ARG A 5 6.79 14.39 -26.38
N ILE A 6 7.48 13.55 -25.61
CA ILE A 6 8.62 13.94 -24.79
C ILE A 6 9.87 13.31 -25.40
N SER A 7 10.87 14.11 -25.66
CA SER A 7 12.21 13.67 -26.06
C SER A 7 13.14 13.89 -24.87
N THR A 8 13.75 12.81 -24.38
CA THR A 8 14.71 12.87 -23.28
C THR A 8 15.90 11.97 -23.56
N THR A 9 17.00 12.20 -22.84
CA THR A 9 18.18 11.34 -22.88
C THR A 9 18.02 10.19 -21.89
N VAL A 10 18.52 9.02 -22.27
CA VAL A 10 18.47 7.79 -21.48
C VAL A 10 19.78 7.04 -21.61
N ASP A 11 20.10 6.21 -20.62
CA ASP A 11 21.20 5.26 -20.70
C ASP A 11 20.82 4.13 -21.69
N GLY A 12 21.54 4.08 -22.81
CA GLY A 12 21.28 3.12 -23.88
C GLY A 12 21.61 1.67 -23.52
N GLU A 13 22.61 1.44 -22.67
CA GLU A 13 22.99 0.09 -22.23
C GLU A 13 21.92 -0.50 -21.34
N ARG A 14 21.45 0.29 -20.35
CA ARG A 14 20.36 -0.12 -19.45
C ARG A 14 19.05 -0.34 -20.20
N LEU A 15 18.69 0.56 -21.12
CA LEU A 15 17.47 0.41 -21.91
C LEU A 15 17.52 -0.87 -22.76
N THR A 16 18.67 -1.16 -23.37
CA THR A 16 18.87 -2.39 -24.14
C THR A 16 18.78 -3.63 -23.26
N ALA A 17 19.37 -3.62 -22.06
CA ALA A 17 19.26 -4.72 -21.11
C ALA A 17 17.79 -4.97 -20.70
N CYS A 18 17.02 -3.91 -20.40
CA CYS A 18 15.59 -4.02 -20.10
C CYS A 18 14.79 -4.56 -21.29
N ARG A 19 15.10 -4.11 -22.51
CA ARG A 19 14.45 -4.59 -23.74
C ARG A 19 14.68 -6.09 -23.93
N ASN A 20 15.91 -6.55 -23.75
CA ASN A 20 16.28 -7.96 -23.87
C ASN A 20 15.61 -8.82 -22.78
N ALA A 21 15.50 -8.31 -21.55
CA ALA A 21 14.89 -9.05 -20.44
C ALA A 21 13.35 -9.15 -20.56
N LEU A 22 12.68 -8.10 -21.04
CA LEU A 22 11.22 -8.02 -21.06
C LEU A 22 10.59 -8.35 -22.41
N GLY A 23 11.35 -8.28 -23.52
CA GLY A 23 10.83 -8.56 -24.86
C GLY A 23 9.75 -7.57 -25.33
N ILE A 24 9.76 -6.34 -24.82
CA ILE A 24 8.77 -5.29 -25.15
C ILE A 24 9.44 -4.04 -25.73
N SER A 25 8.66 -3.16 -26.35
CA SER A 25 9.15 -1.91 -26.94
C SER A 25 9.56 -0.88 -25.89
N ASP A 26 10.51 -0.01 -26.25
CA ASP A 26 11.06 1.05 -25.38
C ASP A 26 9.98 1.92 -24.76
N SER A 27 8.96 2.32 -25.53
CA SER A 27 7.84 3.10 -25.00
C SER A 27 7.11 2.37 -23.89
N ARG A 28 6.88 1.05 -24.03
CA ARG A 28 6.22 0.26 -22.98
C ARG A 28 7.10 0.06 -21.75
N ILE A 29 8.43 0.00 -21.93
CA ILE A 29 9.38 -0.05 -20.81
C ILE A 29 9.29 1.25 -20.01
N LEU A 30 9.35 2.39 -20.71
CA LEU A 30 9.28 3.71 -20.09
C LEU A 30 7.94 3.96 -19.42
N ASP A 31 6.82 3.59 -20.06
CA ASP A 31 5.48 3.72 -19.48
C ASP A 31 5.37 2.92 -18.16
N LYS A 32 5.90 1.69 -18.14
CA LYS A 32 5.94 0.85 -16.93
C LYS A 32 6.83 1.45 -15.84
N ALA A 33 8.02 1.94 -16.22
CA ALA A 33 8.95 2.54 -15.27
C ALA A 33 8.37 3.82 -14.65
N LEU A 34 7.68 4.65 -15.45
CA LEU A 34 7.01 5.86 -14.98
C LEU A 34 5.84 5.53 -14.05
N ALA A 35 5.02 4.53 -14.37
CA ALA A 35 3.95 4.08 -13.48
C ALA A 35 4.51 3.65 -12.12
N LEU A 36 5.53 2.78 -12.12
CA LEU A 36 6.18 2.33 -10.87
C LEU A 36 6.81 3.48 -10.08
N LEU A 37 7.38 4.47 -10.77
CA LEU A 37 7.94 5.65 -10.11
C LEU A 37 6.84 6.50 -9.45
N LEU A 38 5.72 6.70 -10.13
CA LEU A 38 4.57 7.43 -9.57
C LEU A 38 4.02 6.72 -8.34
N ASP A 39 3.76 5.41 -8.44
CA ASP A 39 3.28 4.60 -7.32
C ASP A 39 4.21 4.73 -6.11
N ARG A 40 5.53 4.69 -6.34
CA ARG A 40 6.52 4.84 -5.26
C ARG A 40 6.53 6.23 -4.65
N LEU A 41 6.37 7.28 -5.46
CA LEU A 41 6.33 8.66 -4.97
C LEU A 41 5.05 8.93 -4.17
N GLU A 42 3.92 8.38 -4.60
CA GLU A 42 2.66 8.45 -3.85
C GLU A 42 2.78 7.75 -2.50
N GLU A 43 3.36 6.54 -2.46
CA GLU A 43 3.60 5.82 -1.20
C GLU A 43 4.49 6.62 -0.23
N ILE A 44 5.55 7.25 -0.75
CA ILE A 44 6.43 8.11 0.06
C ILE A 44 5.66 9.31 0.60
N HIS A 45 4.87 9.96 -0.26
CA HIS A 45 4.08 11.13 0.14
C HIS A 45 3.04 10.78 1.21
N GLU A 46 2.36 9.64 1.08
CA GLU A 46 1.43 9.14 2.08
C GLU A 46 2.13 8.89 3.41
N GLN A 47 3.29 8.22 3.39
CA GLN A 47 4.09 7.96 4.60
C GLN A 47 4.56 9.27 5.27
N GLU A 48 4.95 10.26 4.48
CA GLU A 48 5.32 11.59 4.99
C GLU A 48 4.12 12.33 5.59
N ALA A 49 2.96 12.29 4.93
CA ALA A 49 1.72 12.89 5.43
C ALA A 49 1.29 12.25 6.77
N LEU A 50 1.30 10.92 6.86
CA LEU A 50 0.98 10.18 8.09
C LEU A 50 1.97 10.47 9.23
N ARG A 51 3.24 10.75 8.92
CA ARG A 51 4.23 11.17 9.93
C ARG A 51 4.05 12.61 10.37
N ALA A 52 3.59 13.49 9.46
CA ALA A 52 3.39 14.91 9.73
C ALA A 52 2.11 15.19 10.53
N MET A 53 1.10 14.31 10.43
CA MET A 53 -0.10 14.32 11.28
C MET A 53 -0.21 12.99 12.03
N PRO A 54 0.57 12.80 13.10
CA PRO A 54 0.41 11.63 13.95
C PRO A 54 -1.02 11.58 14.49
N TYR A 55 -1.68 10.43 14.43
CA TYR A 55 -3.06 10.24 14.92
C TYR A 55 -3.30 10.69 16.38
N HIS A 56 -2.26 10.82 17.21
CA HIS A 56 -2.37 11.32 18.58
C HIS A 56 -2.46 12.85 18.68
N GLU A 57 -2.20 13.57 17.58
CA GLU A 57 -2.29 15.03 17.46
C GLU A 57 -3.52 15.47 16.65
N ASP A 58 -4.26 14.52 16.06
CA ASP A 58 -5.51 14.78 15.36
C ASP A 58 -6.62 15.10 16.37
N THR A 59 -7.06 16.35 16.40
CA THR A 59 -8.05 16.87 17.35
C THR A 59 -9.45 16.34 17.08
N ASP A 60 -9.73 15.87 15.86
CA ASP A 60 -11.01 15.25 15.51
C ASP A 60 -11.07 13.78 15.94
N LEU A 61 -9.91 13.10 16.05
CA LEU A 61 -9.75 11.73 16.56
C LEU A 61 -9.39 11.67 18.04
N ALA A 62 -8.92 12.77 18.64
CA ALA A 62 -8.74 12.96 20.08
C ALA A 62 -10.09 13.14 20.78
N TRP A 63 -11.01 12.20 20.58
CA TRP A 63 -12.10 12.06 21.51
C TRP A 63 -11.53 11.58 22.84
N ASP A 64 -11.40 12.53 23.77
CA ASP A 64 -11.24 12.29 25.21
C ASP A 64 -12.55 11.68 25.75
N VAL A 65 -12.95 10.53 25.20
CA VAL A 65 -14.04 9.74 25.76
C VAL A 65 -13.44 9.10 26.99
N SER A 66 -13.91 9.53 28.17
CA SER A 66 -13.74 8.74 29.38
C SER A 66 -14.08 7.31 29.03
N VAL A 67 -13.10 6.41 29.19
CA VAL A 67 -13.29 4.98 28.99
C VAL A 67 -14.53 4.62 29.79
N GLY A 68 -15.65 4.40 29.09
CA GLY A 68 -16.92 4.10 29.73
C GLY A 68 -16.73 2.88 30.65
N PRO A 69 -17.63 2.67 31.64
CA PRO A 69 -17.53 1.51 32.52
C PRO A 69 -17.19 0.29 31.67
N GLY A 70 -16.08 -0.36 31.99
CA GLY A 70 -15.46 -1.37 31.13
C GLY A 70 -16.55 -2.27 30.58
N LEU A 71 -16.65 -2.35 29.26
CA LEU A 71 -17.70 -3.13 28.60
C LEU A 71 -17.74 -4.47 29.32
N LEU A 72 -18.88 -4.78 29.95
CA LEU A 72 -19.18 -6.11 30.48
C LEU A 72 -19.41 -7.01 29.28
N TYR A 73 -18.36 -7.20 28.48
CA TYR A 73 -18.27 -8.31 27.57
C TYR A 73 -17.90 -9.50 28.44
N ASP A 74 -18.93 -10.16 28.95
CA ASP A 74 -18.92 -11.55 29.41
C ASP A 74 -18.65 -12.55 28.27
N GLY A 75 -18.40 -11.99 27.08
CA GLY A 75 -18.44 -12.62 25.79
C GLY A 75 -17.70 -13.92 25.68
N GLU A 76 -18.52 -14.96 25.64
CA GLU A 76 -18.15 -16.16 24.92
C GLU A 76 -17.81 -15.77 23.47
N VAL A 77 -16.60 -16.12 23.07
CA VAL A 77 -16.16 -15.99 21.68
C VAL A 77 -17.17 -16.78 20.81
N PRO A 78 -17.79 -16.17 19.78
CA PRO A 78 -18.74 -16.86 18.93
C PRO A 78 -18.16 -18.19 18.41
N GLU A 79 -18.97 -19.24 18.41
CA GLU A 79 -18.51 -20.60 18.09
C GLU A 79 -17.84 -20.68 16.70
N ASP A 80 -18.27 -19.84 15.76
CA ASP A 80 -17.70 -19.75 14.41
C ASP A 80 -16.24 -19.27 14.44
N VAL A 81 -15.91 -18.34 15.34
CA VAL A 81 -14.56 -17.81 15.54
C VAL A 81 -13.69 -18.86 16.23
N ARG A 82 -14.24 -19.60 17.20
CA ARG A 82 -13.55 -20.73 17.83
C ARG A 82 -13.21 -21.83 16.83
N ARG A 83 -14.18 -22.25 16.01
CA ARG A 83 -13.98 -23.27 14.96
C ARG A 83 -12.92 -22.86 13.95
N LEU A 84 -12.93 -21.60 13.51
CA LEU A 84 -11.93 -21.07 12.59
C LEU A 84 -10.52 -21.07 13.22
N ALA A 85 -10.39 -20.77 14.51
CA ALA A 85 -9.11 -20.80 15.21
C ALA A 85 -8.58 -22.24 15.41
N GLU A 86 -9.46 -23.23 15.52
CA GLU A 86 -9.08 -24.65 15.58
C GLU A 86 -8.64 -25.19 14.22
N SER A 87 -9.36 -24.89 13.13
CA SER A 87 -8.98 -25.36 11.79
C SER A 87 -7.60 -24.83 11.36
N ARG A 88 -7.32 -23.54 11.63
CA ARG A 88 -5.99 -22.94 11.40
C ARG A 88 -4.89 -23.59 12.23
N ARG A 89 -5.18 -23.98 13.49
CA ARG A 89 -4.20 -24.69 14.35
C ARG A 89 -3.92 -26.11 13.88
N ARG A 90 -4.88 -26.78 13.24
CA ARG A 90 -4.71 -28.11 12.65
C ARG A 90 -4.05 -28.09 11.27
N GLY A 91 -3.77 -26.90 10.72
CA GLY A 91 -3.23 -26.75 9.37
C GLY A 91 -4.25 -27.12 8.28
N GLU A 92 -5.54 -27.13 8.63
CA GLU A 92 -6.63 -27.35 7.70
C GLU A 92 -6.99 -25.98 7.11
N SER A 93 -6.33 -25.63 6.00
CA SER A 93 -6.70 -24.49 5.14
C SER A 93 -6.71 -24.93 3.69
#